data_AF-A0A7M2XWB8-F1
#
_entry.id   AF-A0A7M2XWB8-F1
#
_cell.length_a   1.000
_cell.length_b   1.000
_cell.length_c   1.000
_cell.angle_alpha   90.00
_cell.angle_beta   90.00
_cell.angle_gamma   90.00
#
_symmetry.space_group_name_H-M   'P 1'
#
loop_
_entity.id
_entity.type
_entity.pdbx_description
1 polymer ?
#
loop_
_entity_poly.entity_id
_entity_poly.type
_entity_poly.pdbx_seq_one_letter_code
_entity_poly.pdbx_strand_id
1 'polypeptide(L)'
;MPAHCTSTGKALLAMLTDDELHLLYPDERLIQLTPHSLGTRTELLDAVRTIRSRGFASSKEENEEGVASLAVALASTRSPRLAVNASLPLSRMSSATEQDILTRLVAAAEEIDHLLL
;
A
#
# COMPACT_ATOMS: atom_id res chain seq x y z
N MET A 1 12.30 -4.10 -1.68
CA MET A 1 11.27 -4.91 -1.01
C MET A 1 10.21 -5.27 -2.04
N PRO A 2 9.60 -6.47 -2.04
CA PRO A 2 8.52 -6.82 -2.96
C PRO A 2 7.32 -5.88 -2.76
N ALA A 3 6.73 -5.38 -3.85
CA ALA A 3 5.69 -4.36 -3.76
C ALA A 3 4.46 -4.84 -2.97
N HIS A 4 4.05 -6.10 -3.17
CA HIS A 4 2.91 -6.73 -2.49
C HIS A 4 3.10 -6.92 -0.98
N CYS A 5 4.33 -6.85 -0.47
CA CYS A 5 4.61 -6.97 0.97
C CYS A 5 4.61 -5.61 1.70
N THR A 6 4.50 -4.48 0.99
CA THR A 6 4.64 -3.14 1.58
C THR A 6 3.37 -2.32 1.41
N SER A 7 3.10 -1.39 2.33
CA SER A 7 1.97 -0.46 2.18
C SER A 7 2.15 0.42 0.93
N THR A 8 3.33 1.04 0.76
CA THR A 8 3.66 1.87 -0.41
C THR A 8 3.51 1.10 -1.73
N GLY A 9 4.06 -0.11 -1.81
CA GLY A 9 3.96 -0.93 -3.01
C GLY A 9 2.52 -1.29 -3.32
N LYS A 10 1.74 -1.75 -2.33
CA LYS A 10 0.32 -2.04 -2.52
C LYS A 10 -0.52 -0.80 -2.89
N ALA A 11 -0.18 0.39 -2.37
CA ALA A 11 -0.83 1.64 -2.77
C ALA A 11 -0.58 1.94 -4.26
N LEU A 12 0.67 1.81 -4.72
CA LEU A 12 1.02 2.02 -6.13
C LEU A 12 0.42 0.96 -7.06
N LEU A 13 0.40 -0.31 -6.62
CA LEU A 13 -0.25 -1.41 -7.34
C LEU A 13 -1.76 -1.17 -7.48
N ALA A 14 -2.40 -0.54 -6.49
CA ALA A 14 -3.82 -0.24 -6.55
C ALA A 14 -4.18 0.79 -7.63
N MET A 15 -3.21 1.55 -8.14
CA MET A 15 -3.39 2.45 -9.28
C MET A 15 -3.36 1.71 -10.63
N LEU A 16 -2.90 0.45 -10.68
CA LEU A 16 -2.91 -0.36 -11.91
C LEU A 16 -4.29 -0.93 -12.15
N THR A 17 -4.59 -1.31 -13.39
CA THR A 17 -5.72 -2.19 -13.73
C THR A 17 -5.44 -3.63 -13.29
N ASP A 18 -6.48 -4.47 -13.21
CA ASP A 18 -6.30 -5.90 -12.88
C ASP A 18 -5.45 -6.61 -13.96
N ASP A 19 -5.58 -6.24 -15.24
CA ASP A 19 -4.78 -6.77 -16.34
C ASP A 19 -3.29 -6.40 -16.23
N GLU A 20 -2.97 -5.14 -15.92
CA GLU A 20 -1.59 -4.72 -15.65
C GLU A 20 -1.00 -5.45 -14.44
N LEU A 21 -1.82 -5.70 -13.41
CA LEU A 21 -1.39 -6.43 -12.23
C LEU A 21 -1.16 -7.92 -12.54
N HIS A 22 -2.00 -8.54 -13.39
CA HIS A 22 -1.78 -9.89 -13.90
C HIS A 22 -0.52 -10.01 -14.74
N LEU A 23 -0.19 -8.99 -15.52
CA LEU A 23 1.05 -8.96 -16.30
C LEU A 23 2.29 -8.84 -15.39
N LEU A 24 2.19 -8.05 -14.32
CA LEU A 24 3.28 -7.86 -13.35
C LEU A 24 3.46 -9.05 -12.41
N TYR A 25 2.36 -9.75 -12.10
CA TYR A 25 2.31 -10.95 -11.26
C TYR A 25 1.73 -12.11 -12.08
N PRO A 26 2.52 -12.73 -12.97
CA PRO A 26 2.03 -13.81 -13.83
C PRO A 26 1.73 -15.09 -13.04
N ASP A 27 2.50 -15.35 -11.99
CA ASP A 27 2.39 -16.54 -11.16
C ASP A 27 1.36 -16.38 -10.04
N GLU A 28 0.66 -17.48 -9.71
CA GLU A 28 -0.31 -17.46 -8.60
C GLU A 28 0.38 -17.41 -7.23
N ARG A 29 1.53 -18.07 -7.08
CA ARG A 29 2.29 -18.07 -5.82
C ARG A 29 3.20 -16.86 -5.76
N LEU A 30 3.13 -16.14 -4.64
CA LEU A 30 3.99 -15.00 -4.36
C LEU A 30 5.02 -15.36 -3.28
N ILE A 31 6.15 -14.65 -3.30
CA ILE A 31 7.11 -14.73 -2.20
C ILE A 31 6.47 -14.22 -0.91
N GLN A 32 6.63 -14.98 0.17
CA GLN A 32 6.28 -14.57 1.52
C GLN A 32 7.57 -14.28 2.29
N LEU A 33 7.70 -13.05 2.78
CA LEU A 33 8.83 -12.63 3.62
C LEU A 33 8.58 -12.96 5.10
N THR A 34 7.31 -13.01 5.49
CA THR A 34 6.84 -13.37 6.83
C THR A 34 5.58 -14.23 6.71
N PRO A 35 5.10 -14.85 7.81
CA PRO A 35 3.81 -15.54 7.82
C PRO A 35 2.60 -14.63 7.50
N HIS A 36 2.78 -13.31 7.54
CA HIS A 36 1.72 -12.32 7.30
C HIS A 36 1.70 -11.82 5.85
N SER A 37 2.75 -12.09 5.06
CA SER A 37 2.77 -11.70 3.64
C SER A 37 1.63 -12.35 2.86
N LEU A 38 1.00 -11.58 1.95
CA LEU A 38 0.11 -12.15 0.94
C LEU A 38 0.88 -13.19 0.12
N GLY A 39 0.44 -14.44 0.16
CA GLY A 39 1.12 -15.58 -0.44
C GLY A 39 0.65 -15.90 -1.85
N THR A 40 -0.43 -15.26 -2.30
CA THR A 40 -1.00 -15.49 -3.62
C THR A 40 -1.38 -14.21 -4.35
N ARG A 41 -1.40 -14.27 -5.68
CA ARG A 41 -1.92 -13.19 -6.51
C ARG A 41 -3.40 -12.95 -6.26
N THR A 42 -4.18 -14.01 -6.01
CA THR A 42 -5.59 -13.86 -5.64
C THR A 42 -5.76 -12.99 -4.40
N GLU A 43 -4.99 -13.25 -3.33
CA GLU A 43 -4.99 -12.41 -2.13
C GLU A 43 -4.54 -10.97 -2.42
N LEU A 44 -3.54 -10.79 -3.29
CA LEU A 44 -3.09 -9.46 -3.72
C LEU A 44 -4.18 -8.68 -4.46
N LEU A 45 -4.91 -9.32 -5.37
CA LEU A 45 -6.01 -8.70 -6.11
C LEU A 45 -7.14 -8.25 -5.16
N ASP A 46 -7.50 -9.09 -4.19
CA ASP A 46 -8.52 -8.74 -3.20
C ASP A 46 -8.06 -7.61 -2.27
N ALA A 47 -6.79 -7.62 -1.86
CA ALA A 47 -6.19 -6.52 -1.12
C ALA A 47 -6.20 -5.22 -1.94
N VAL A 48 -5.85 -5.27 -3.22
CA VAL A 48 -5.87 -4.11 -4.13
C VAL A 48 -7.29 -3.56 -4.31
N ARG A 49 -8.30 -4.41 -4.49
CA ARG A 49 -9.71 -3.96 -4.56
C ARG A 49 -10.14 -3.25 -3.28
N THR A 50 -9.73 -3.77 -2.13
CA THR A 50 -9.97 -3.15 -0.83
C THR A 50 -9.26 -1.80 -0.70
N ILE A 51 -8.03 -1.70 -1.21
CA ILE A 51 -7.27 -0.45 -1.20
C ILE A 51 -7.93 0.60 -2.09
N ARG A 52 -8.36 0.22 -3.30
CA ARG A 52 -9.09 1.12 -4.20
C ARG A 52 -10.38 1.64 -3.58
N SER A 53 -11.12 0.82 -2.82
CA SER A 53 -12.37 1.24 -2.20
C SER A 53 -12.18 2.18 -1.00
N ARG A 54 -11.11 2.00 -0.22
CA ARG A 54 -10.86 2.80 0.99
C ARG A 54 -9.86 3.95 0.83
N GLY A 55 -9.11 3.98 -0.27
CA GLY A 55 -8.15 5.06 -0.60
C GLY A 55 -6.77 4.97 0.06
N PHE A 56 -6.47 3.89 0.79
CA PHE A 56 -5.16 3.72 1.43
C PHE A 56 -4.73 2.25 1.52
N ALA A 57 -3.43 2.01 1.57
CA ALA A 57 -2.83 0.70 1.79
C ALA A 57 -2.28 0.59 3.22
N SER A 58 -2.29 -0.63 3.73
CA SER A 58 -1.70 -0.99 5.02
C SER A 58 -0.78 -2.19 4.83
N SER A 59 0.32 -2.24 5.56
CA SER A 59 1.12 -3.45 5.74
C SER A 59 1.29 -3.67 7.24
N LYS A 60 0.90 -4.85 7.71
CA LYS A 60 1.01 -5.26 9.12
C LYS A 60 1.85 -6.53 9.14
N GLU A 61 3.14 -6.36 9.42
CA GLU A 61 4.14 -7.42 9.51
C GLU A 61 4.40 -8.18 8.20
N GLU A 62 3.89 -7.72 7.06
CA GLU A 62 3.96 -8.46 5.79
C GLU A 62 5.35 -8.48 5.15
N ASN A 63 6.22 -7.56 5.57
CA ASN A 63 7.56 -7.40 5.04
C ASN A 63 8.64 -7.64 6.11
N GLU A 64 8.33 -7.28 7.36
CA GLU A 64 9.19 -7.43 8.52
C GLU A 64 8.29 -7.58 9.76
N GLU A 65 8.54 -8.59 10.59
CA GLU A 65 7.78 -8.84 11.81
C GLU A 65 7.91 -7.64 12.78
N GLY A 66 6.83 -7.33 13.50
CA GLY A 66 6.76 -6.19 14.41
C GLY A 66 6.64 -4.82 13.74
N VAL A 67 6.59 -4.70 12.40
CA VAL A 67 6.47 -3.43 11.68
C VAL A 67 5.08 -3.26 11.07
N ALA A 68 4.48 -2.08 11.27
CA ALA A 68 3.25 -1.66 10.61
C ALA A 68 3.47 -0.39 9.80
N SER A 69 2.76 -0.25 8.69
CA SER A 69 2.82 0.95 7.86
C SER A 69 1.50 1.22 7.13
N LEU A 70 1.30 2.49 6.80
CA LEU A 70 0.15 3.00 6.05
C LEU A 70 0.68 3.83 4.89
N ALA A 71 0.00 3.78 3.75
CA ALA A 71 0.38 4.55 2.57
C ALA A 71 -0.83 5.02 1.77
N VAL A 72 -0.70 6.20 1.17
CA VAL A 72 -1.67 6.82 0.26
C VAL A 72 -0.96 7.11 -1.05
N ALA A 73 -1.52 6.65 -2.16
CA ALA A 73 -1.03 7.00 -3.48
C ALA A 73 -1.50 8.41 -3.87
N LEU A 74 -0.65 9.15 -4.56
CA LEU A 74 -1.01 10.44 -5.12
C LEU A 74 -2.00 10.24 -6.28
N ALA A 75 -2.95 11.16 -6.43
CA ALA A 75 -3.98 11.11 -7.48
C ALA A 75 -3.42 11.47 -8.86
N SER A 76 -2.30 12.20 -8.92
CA SER A 76 -1.64 12.54 -10.18
C SER A 76 -1.35 11.29 -11.02
N THR A 77 -1.84 11.31 -12.27
CA THR A 77 -1.62 10.24 -13.25
C THR A 77 -0.32 10.40 -14.02
N ARG A 78 0.47 11.44 -13.72
CA ARG A 78 1.77 11.66 -14.34
C ARG A 78 2.74 10.58 -13.90
N SER A 79 3.63 10.20 -14.82
CA SER A 79 4.76 9.34 -14.48
C SER A 79 5.91 10.19 -13.92
N PRO A 80 6.57 9.75 -12.83
CA PRO A 80 6.32 8.50 -12.09
C PRO A 80 5.11 8.60 -11.16
N ARG A 81 4.44 7.46 -10.91
CA ARG A 81 3.42 7.34 -9.86
C ARG A 81 4.08 7.44 -8.49
N LEU A 82 3.45 8.17 -7.57
CA LEU A 82 4.01 8.48 -6.26
C LEU A 82 3.06 8.05 -5.14
N ALA A 83 3.61 7.81 -3.96
CA ALA A 83 2.85 7.54 -2.75
C ALA A 83 3.60 8.07 -1.52
N VAL A 84 2.84 8.53 -0.53
CA VAL A 84 3.35 8.90 0.81
C VAL A 84 3.06 7.79 1.79
N ASN A 85 3.97 7.53 2.72
CA ASN A 85 3.82 6.48 3.71
C ASN A 85 4.31 6.89 5.10
N ALA A 86 3.80 6.22 6.12
CA ALA A 86 4.31 6.29 7.48
C ALA A 86 4.45 4.87 8.04
N SER A 87 5.56 4.61 8.72
CA SER A 87 5.89 3.31 9.30
C SER A 87 6.25 3.45 10.78
N LEU A 88 5.85 2.47 11.59
CA LEU A 88 6.09 2.42 13.03
C LEU A 88 6.04 0.97 13.53
N PRO A 89 6.61 0.68 14.71
CA PRO A 89 6.39 -0.61 15.37
C PRO A 89 4.90 -0.91 15.53
N LEU A 90 4.48 -2.13 15.23
CA LEU A 90 3.10 -2.59 15.33
C LEU A 90 2.54 -2.36 16.74
N SER A 91 3.36 -2.53 17.78
CA SER A 91 3.01 -2.27 19.17
C SER A 91 2.56 -0.83 19.45
N ARG A 92 2.87 0.13 18.56
CA ARG A 92 2.43 1.53 18.65
C ARG A 92 1.28 1.87 17.69
N MET A 93 0.83 0.93 16.86
CA MET A 93 -0.25 1.14 15.89
C MET A 93 -1.62 0.85 16.52
N SER A 94 -2.06 1.74 17.41
CA SER A 94 -3.45 1.72 17.90
C SER A 94 -4.42 2.21 16.81
N SER A 95 -5.71 1.91 16.92
CA SER A 95 -6.71 2.42 15.98
C SER A 95 -6.75 3.96 15.92
N ALA A 96 -6.55 4.64 17.06
CA ALA A 96 -6.47 6.10 17.11
C ALA A 96 -5.21 6.63 16.40
N THR A 97 -4.07 5.95 16.58
CA THR A 97 -2.82 6.27 15.87
C THR A 97 -2.99 6.06 14.36
N GLU A 98 -3.61 4.96 13.94
CA GLU A 98 -3.88 4.64 12.54
C GLU A 98 -4.74 5.74 11.89
N GLN A 99 -5.79 6.21 12.57
CA GLN A 99 -6.65 7.30 12.09
C GLN A 99 -5.94 8.66 11.99
N ASP A 100 -5.15 9.04 13.00
CA ASP A 100 -4.36 10.29 12.97
C ASP A 100 -3.32 10.27 11.84
N ILE A 101 -2.60 9.16 11.67
CA ILE A 101 -1.64 8.98 10.57
C ILE A 101 -2.35 9.08 9.21
N LEU A 102 -3.48 8.39 9.02
CA LEU A 102 -4.21 8.44 7.76
C LEU A 102 -4.67 9.86 7.42
N THR A 103 -5.19 10.60 8.41
CA THR A 103 -5.61 12.00 8.22
C THR A 103 -4.44 12.85 7.72
N ARG A 104 -3.26 12.69 8.32
CA ARG A 104 -2.05 13.43 7.92
C ARG A 104 -1.51 13.01 6.56
N LEU A 105 -1.53 11.71 6.25
CA LEU A 105 -1.05 11.19 4.97
C LEU A 105 -1.92 11.66 3.80
N VAL A 106 -3.25 11.68 3.98
CA VAL A 106 -4.17 12.19 2.95
C VAL A 106 -3.91 13.67 2.71
N ALA A 107 -3.84 14.49 3.77
CA ALA A 107 -3.54 15.91 3.63
C ALA A 107 -2.19 16.17 2.94
N ALA A 108 -1.16 15.40 3.27
CA ALA A 108 0.15 15.50 2.63
C ALA A 108 0.11 15.08 1.15
N ALA A 109 -0.63 14.02 0.80
CA ALA A 109 -0.78 13.58 -0.57
C ALA A 109 -1.46 14.66 -1.43
N GLU A 110 -2.54 15.26 -0.93
CA GLU A 110 -3.25 16.36 -1.60
C GLU A 110 -2.36 17.59 -1.81
N GLU A 111 -1.59 17.98 -0.79
CA GLU A 111 -0.64 19.10 -0.89
C GLU A 111 0.41 18.84 -1.97
N ILE A 112 1.00 17.63 -2.01
CA ILE A 112 1.99 17.28 -3.03
C ILE A 112 1.35 17.22 -4.42
N ASP A 113 0.14 16.66 -4.55
CA ASP A 113 -0.58 16.63 -5.83
C ASP A 113 -0.78 18.05 -6.39
N HIS A 114 -1.13 19.03 -5.55
CA HIS A 114 -1.27 20.42 -5.97
C HIS A 114 0.03 21.06 -6.48
N LEU A 115 1.19 20.61 -5.99
CA LEU A 115 2.50 21.08 -6.44
C LEU A 115 2.94 20.46 -7.77
N LEU A 116 2.32 19.35 -8.18
CA LEU A 116 2.69 18.56 -9.36
C LEU A 116 1.78 18.77 -10.58
N LEU A 117 0.69 19.53 -10.44
CA LEU A 117 -0.23 19.91 -11.52
C LEU A 117 0.32 21.10 -12.31
#